data_AF-A0A521L9Y5-F1
#
_entry.id   AF-A0A521L9Y5-F1
#
_cell.length_a   1.000
_cell.length_b   1.000
_cell.length_c   1.000
_cell.angle_alpha   90.00
_cell.angle_beta   90.00
_cell.angle_gamma   90.00
#
_symmetry.space_group_name_H-M   'P 1'
#
loop_
_entity.id
_entity.type
_entity.pdbx_description
1 polymer ?
#
loop_
_entity_poly.entity_id
_entity_poly.type
_entity_poly.pdbx_seq_one_letter_code
_entity_poly.pdbx_strand_id
1 'polypeptide(L)' 'DAIIYGLVRDMGGSVSAEHGIGTLKKQWLGHARSEPEIALMRTLKAALDPDHLLNPGKVV' A
#
# COMPACT_ATOMS: atom_id res chain seq x y z
N ASP A 1 -10.32 -12.45 0.62
CA ASP A 1 -9.71 -11.17 0.24
C ASP A 1 -9.87 -10.82 -1.23
N ALA A 2 -9.39 -11.64 -2.17
CA ALA A 2 -9.48 -11.35 -3.61
C ALA A 2 -10.89 -11.06 -4.12
N ILE A 3 -11.90 -11.81 -3.65
CA ILE A 3 -13.31 -11.61 -4.02
C ILE A 3 -13.80 -10.22 -3.59
N ILE A 4 -13.50 -9.81 -2.36
CA ILE A 4 -13.95 -8.53 -1.80
C ILE A 4 -13.15 -7.36 -2.38
N TYR A 5 -11.82 -7.42 -2.36
CA TYR A 5 -10.97 -6.31 -2.83
C TYR A 5 -10.95 -6.18 -4.36
N GLY A 6 -11.22 -7.25 -5.10
CA GLY A 6 -11.52 -7.20 -6.52
C GLY A 6 -12.79 -6.39 -6.79
N LEU A 7 -13.91 -6.75 -6.15
CA LEU A 7 -15.17 -6.03 -6.30
C LEU A 7 -15.06 -4.55 -5.88
N VAL A 8 -14.38 -4.28 -4.75
CA VAL A 8 -14.15 -2.90 -4.29
C VAL A 8 -13.39 -2.10 -5.35
N ARG A 9 -12.36 -2.67 -5.99
CA ARG A 9 -11.63 -2.01 -7.07
C ARG A 9 -12.52 -1.75 -8.29
N ASP A 10 -13.31 -2.74 -8.70
CA ASP A 10 -14.19 -2.62 -9.87
C ASP A 10 -15.27 -1.53 -9.65
N MET A 11 -15.67 -1.31 -8.39
CA MET A 11 -16.57 -0.22 -7.98
C MET A 11 -15.85 1.13 -7.73
N GLY A 12 -14.53 1.23 -7.98
CA GLY A 12 -13.74 2.43 -7.74
C GLY A 12 -13.52 2.77 -6.26
N GLY A 13 -13.72 1.81 -5.36
CA GLY A 13 -13.55 1.95 -3.92
C GLY A 13 -12.10 1.75 -3.46
N SER A 14 -11.84 2.07 -2.18
CA SER A 14 -10.51 1.93 -1.56
C SER A 14 -10.43 0.69 -0.67
N VAL A 15 -9.25 0.05 -0.64
CA VAL A 15 -8.89 -1.08 0.25
C VAL A 15 -8.87 -0.68 1.73
N SER A 16 -8.73 0.62 2.01
CA SER A 16 -8.87 1.17 3.35
C SER A 16 -9.34 2.62 3.30
N ALA A 17 -10.23 3.01 4.22
CA ALA A 17 -10.59 4.39 4.46
C ALA A 17 -9.63 5.03 5.48
N GLU A 18 -9.64 4.54 6.72
CA GLU A 18 -8.90 5.14 7.85
C GLU A 18 -7.91 4.18 8.54
N HIS A 19 -8.21 2.87 8.55
CA HIS A 19 -7.46 1.86 9.28
C HIS A 19 -6.06 1.54 8.72
N GLY A 20 -5.67 2.18 7.61
CA GLY A 20 -4.41 1.95 6.93
C GLY A 20 -4.29 0.60 6.20
N ILE A 21 -3.11 0.39 5.60
CA ILE A 21 -2.78 -0.80 4.80
C ILE A 21 -2.19 -1.89 5.69
N GLY A 22 -1.16 -1.54 6.46
CA GLY A 22 -0.41 -2.49 7.27
C GLY A 22 0.09 -3.69 6.46
N THR A 23 0.50 -4.75 7.14
CA THR A 23 0.93 -5.99 6.47
C THR A 23 -0.23 -6.74 5.83
N LEU A 24 -1.41 -6.73 6.46
CA LEU A 24 -2.59 -7.48 6.02
C LEU A 24 -3.06 -7.08 4.61
N LYS A 25 -3.09 -5.78 4.32
CA LYS A 25 -3.62 -5.27 3.05
C LYS A 25 -2.53 -4.89 2.05
N LYS A 26 -1.25 -5.14 2.36
CA LYS A 26 -0.09 -4.75 1.52
C LYS A 26 -0.20 -5.28 0.10
N GLN A 27 -0.61 -6.55 -0.06
CA GLN A 27 -0.80 -7.18 -1.38
C GLN A 27 -1.86 -6.48 -2.25
N TRP A 28 -2.79 -5.75 -1.62
CA TRP A 28 -3.88 -5.03 -2.27
C TRP A 28 -3.57 -3.54 -2.47
N LEU A 29 -2.37 -3.06 -2.09
CA LEU A 29 -1.99 -1.65 -2.20
C LEU A 29 -2.16 -1.11 -3.63
N GLY A 30 -1.85 -1.93 -4.64
CA GLY A 30 -2.01 -1.60 -6.06
C GLY A 30 -3.47 -1.37 -6.50
N HIS A 31 -4.46 -1.73 -5.69
CA HIS A 31 -5.86 -1.42 -5.97
C HIS A 31 -6.21 0.04 -5.64
N ALA A 32 -5.47 0.67 -4.73
CA ALA A 32 -5.71 2.04 -4.27
C ALA A 32 -4.60 3.03 -4.67
N ARG A 33 -3.44 2.54 -5.11
CA ARG A 33 -2.30 3.34 -5.54
C ARG A 33 -1.74 2.79 -6.85
N SER A 34 -1.41 3.69 -7.75
CA SER A 34 -0.74 3.39 -8.99
C SER A 34 0.74 3.01 -8.75
N GLU A 35 1.33 2.31 -9.72
CA GLU A 35 2.76 1.96 -9.65
C GLU A 35 3.69 3.18 -9.48
N PRO A 36 3.48 4.34 -10.16
CA PRO A 36 4.28 5.54 -9.89
C PRO A 36 4.16 6.07 -8.46
N GLU A 37 2.97 6.03 -7.86
CA GLU A 37 2.79 6.44 -6.45
C GLU A 37 3.54 5.50 -5.50
N ILE A 38 3.46 4.19 -5.73
CA ILE A 38 4.18 3.19 -4.93
C ILE A 38 5.70 3.35 -5.10
N ALA A 39 6.18 3.63 -6.31
CA ALA A 39 7.58 3.93 -6.56
C ALA A 39 8.04 5.19 -5.81
N LEU A 40 7.24 6.26 -5.84
CA LEU A 40 7.51 7.47 -5.06
C LEU A 40 7.58 7.18 -3.55
N MET A 41 6.66 6.36 -3.01
CA MET A 41 6.69 5.95 -1.61
C MET A 41 8.00 5.21 -1.25
N ARG A 42 8.48 4.32 -2.12
CA ARG A 42 9.77 3.62 -1.95
C ARG A 42 10.95 4.57 -1.97
N THR A 43 10.95 5.54 -2.90
CA THR A 43 11.99 6.58 -2.98
C THR A 43 12.04 7.40 -1.69
N LEU A 44 10.89 7.86 -1.19
CA LEU A 44 10.81 8.60 0.08
C LEU A 44 11.28 7.75 1.26
N LYS A 45 10.90 6.47 1.30
CA LYS A 45 11.34 5.53 2.35
C LYS A 45 12.86 5.39 2.36
N ALA A 46 13.49 5.19 1.20
CA ALA A 46 14.94 5.05 1.10
C ALA A 46 15.68 6.35 1.46
N ALA A 47 15.11 7.52 1.12
CA ALA A 47 15.71 8.81 1.45
C ALA A 47 15.64 9.14 2.95
N LEU A 48 14.55 8.75 3.62
CA LEU A 48 14.30 9.09 5.03
C LEU A 48 14.77 8.01 6.02
N ASP A 49 14.81 6.75 5.60
CA ASP A 49 15.18 5.60 6.43
C ASP A 49 16.02 4.60 5.61
N PRO A 50 17.26 4.98 5.24
CA PRO A 50 18.14 4.17 4.39
C PRO A 50 18.51 2.82 5.02
N ASP A 51 18.53 2.74 6.36
CA ASP A 51 18.82 1.52 7.10
C ASP A 51 17.57 0.67 7.38
N HIS A 52 16.39 1.07 6.88
CA HIS A 52 15.13 0.36 7.00
C HIS A 52 14.68 0.05 8.45
N LEU A 53 15.00 0.93 9.42
CA LEU A 53 14.69 0.73 10.84
C LEU A 53 13.23 1.03 11.19
N LEU A 54 12.61 1.96 10.47
CA LEU A 54 11.26 2.44 10.78
C LEU A 54 10.19 1.52 10.19
N ASN A 55 9.66 0.63 11.02
CA ASN A 55 8.49 -0.23 10.73
C ASN A 55 8.66 -1.10 9.46
N PRO A 56 9.69 -1.98 9.45
CA PRO A 56 10.06 -2.75 8.27
C PRO A 56 8.93 -3.63 7.75
N GLY A 57 8.80 -3.69 6.42
CA GLY A 57 7.90 -4.62 5.73
C GLY A 57 6.42 -4.22 5.66
N LYS A 58 5.98 -3.14 6.31
CA LYS A 58 4.53 -2.83 6.41
C LYS A 58 3.86 -2.31 5.14
N VAL A 59 4.46 -1.41 4.37
CA VAL A 59 3.77 -0.79 3.21
C VAL A 59 4.61 -0.87 1.95
N VAL A 60 5.80 -0.27 1.97
CA VAL A 60 6.79 -0.33 0.89
C VAL A 60 8.12 -0.84 1.41
#